data_AF-A0A4R4ZF69-F1
#
_entry.id   AF-A0A4R4ZF69-F1
#
_cell.length_a   1.000
_cell.length_b   1.000
_cell.length_c   1.000
_cell.angle_alpha   90.00
_cell.angle_beta   90.00
_cell.angle_gamma   90.00
#
_symmetry.space_group_name_H-M   'P 1'
#
loop_
_entity.id
_entity.type
_entity.pdbx_description
1 polymer ?
#
loop_
_entity_poly.entity_id
_entity_poly.type
_entity_poly.pdbx_seq_one_letter_code
_entity_poly.pdbx_strand_id
1 'polypeptide(L)'
;MAFSLPKLPKLSGRTLVVLAAVGALAVGAVAANASKKQEAAAPKPASDQAAPLTANKASDQTSLEAAAAAEAKLGQCRSARLIPVNKTWGIPMPSVNGSNSTDCNLKYGDNPHRGSDRTGDPETSIQVLQRNLNSCYGTKLAIDGIYGKNTRGVVTMVQRKHKIIADGIYGPKTRSAMNWRLYSTSTRSWSKTCSSPL
;
A
#
# COMPACT_ATOMS: atom_id res chain seq x y z
N MET A 1 31.50 41.93 -0.07
CA MET A 1 31.13 41.39 1.27
C MET A 1 31.68 39.98 1.36
N ALA A 2 32.66 39.73 2.23
CA ALA A 2 33.30 38.44 2.40
C ALA A 2 32.53 37.62 3.44
N PHE A 3 31.95 36.48 3.02
CA PHE A 3 31.27 35.56 3.93
C PHE A 3 32.30 34.66 4.61
N SER A 4 32.44 34.83 5.93
CA SER A 4 33.22 33.96 6.80
C SER A 4 32.46 32.65 7.02
N LEU A 5 33.08 31.52 6.67
CA LEU A 5 32.53 30.18 6.88
C LEU A 5 32.84 29.69 8.30
N PRO A 6 31.88 29.09 9.03
CA PRO A 6 32.16 28.44 10.31
C PRO A 6 32.95 27.14 10.12
N LYS A 7 33.91 26.88 11.02
CA LYS A 7 34.71 25.65 11.07
C LYS A 7 33.84 24.43 11.43
N LEU A 8 33.98 23.35 10.65
CA LEU A 8 33.44 22.03 10.96
C LEU A 8 34.20 21.36 12.13
N PRO A 9 33.52 20.64 13.03
CA PRO A 9 34.18 19.82 14.05
C PRO A 9 34.82 18.57 13.45
N LYS A 10 36.00 18.18 13.97
CA LYS A 10 36.75 16.99 13.57
C LYS A 10 36.07 15.72 14.13
N LEU A 11 35.71 14.79 13.24
CA LEU A 11 35.29 13.44 13.63
C LEU A 11 36.52 12.67 14.14
N SER A 12 36.58 12.46 15.45
CA SER A 12 37.55 11.60 16.12
C SER A 12 37.11 10.14 15.96
N GLY A 13 37.92 9.35 15.26
CA GLY A 13 37.76 7.91 15.15
C GLY A 13 37.99 7.23 16.50
N ARG A 14 37.00 6.48 16.96
CA ARG A 14 37.15 5.51 18.06
C ARG A 14 36.54 4.18 17.65
N THR A 15 37.45 3.31 17.20
CA THR A 15 37.62 1.92 17.64
C THR A 15 36.44 0.96 17.50
N LEU A 16 36.50 0.13 16.46
CA LEU A 16 35.94 -1.22 16.39
C LEU A 16 36.53 -2.07 17.53
N VAL A 17 35.69 -2.68 18.37
CA VAL A 17 36.06 -3.85 19.17
C VAL A 17 35.02 -4.95 18.97
N VAL A 18 35.55 -6.07 18.51
CA VAL A 18 34.97 -7.38 18.23
C VAL A 18 34.46 -8.05 19.50
N LEU A 19 33.40 -8.85 19.40
CA LEU A 19 33.26 -10.10 20.16
C LEU A 19 32.34 -11.06 19.39
N ALA A 20 32.97 -11.92 18.57
CA ALA A 20 32.35 -13.15 18.09
C ALA A 20 32.35 -14.15 19.26
N ALA A 21 31.17 -14.51 19.73
CA ALA A 21 30.98 -15.61 20.67
C ALA A 21 30.40 -16.82 19.91
N VAL A 22 31.20 -17.89 19.91
CA VAL A 22 30.88 -19.23 19.45
C VAL A 22 29.80 -19.83 20.34
N GLY A 23 28.77 -20.41 19.74
CA GLY A 23 27.76 -21.24 20.42
C GLY A 23 27.20 -22.25 19.43
N ALA A 24 27.68 -23.49 19.54
CA ALA A 24 27.30 -24.61 18.70
C ALA A 24 26.13 -25.41 19.30
N LEU A 25 25.47 -26.17 18.42
CA LEU A 25 24.66 -27.38 18.66
C LEU A 25 23.26 -27.24 19.30
N ALA A 26 22.23 -27.52 18.51
CA ALA A 26 21.43 -28.73 18.71
C ALA A 26 20.54 -28.99 17.48
N VAL A 27 20.83 -30.09 16.77
CA VAL A 27 19.92 -30.75 15.83
C VAL A 27 19.02 -31.64 16.67
N GLY A 28 17.70 -31.41 16.62
CA GLY A 28 16.70 -32.28 17.22
C GLY A 28 15.60 -32.55 16.20
N ALA A 29 15.67 -33.72 15.57
CA ALA A 29 14.63 -34.26 14.71
C ALA A 29 13.81 -35.32 15.47
N VAL A 30 12.54 -35.43 15.07
CA VAL A 30 11.65 -36.61 15.19
C VAL A 30 11.19 -37.01 16.59
N ALA A 31 9.87 -36.93 16.79
CA ALA A 31 9.05 -38.10 17.14
C ALA A 31 7.58 -37.82 16.80
N ALA A 32 7.02 -38.68 15.96
CA ALA A 32 5.59 -38.83 15.74
C ALA A 32 4.91 -39.29 17.04
N ASN A 33 3.65 -38.87 17.26
CA ASN A 33 2.76 -39.64 18.12
C ASN A 33 1.43 -39.86 17.43
N ALA A 34 1.24 -41.09 16.97
CA ALA A 34 -0.02 -41.65 16.52
C ALA A 34 -0.52 -42.59 17.62
N SER A 35 -1.75 -42.37 18.10
CA SER A 35 -2.56 -43.30 18.90
C SER A 35 -4.01 -42.83 18.73
N LYS A 36 -4.81 -43.40 17.81
CA LYS A 36 -5.49 -44.71 17.79
C LYS A 36 -6.77 -44.75 18.64
N LYS A 37 -7.88 -44.94 17.90
CA LYS A 37 -9.18 -45.56 18.24
C LYS A 37 -10.06 -44.88 19.32
N GLN A 38 -11.28 -44.43 19.02
CA GLN A 38 -12.49 -45.11 18.49
C GLN A 38 -13.42 -45.47 19.66
N GLU A 39 -14.49 -44.68 19.80
CA GLU A 39 -15.72 -45.08 20.47
C GLU A 39 -16.87 -44.75 19.51
N ALA A 40 -17.62 -45.77 19.13
CA ALA A 40 -18.82 -45.66 18.31
C ALA A 40 -20.02 -46.04 19.17
N ALA A 41 -21.03 -45.19 19.23
CA ALA A 41 -22.40 -45.57 19.54
C ALA A 41 -23.36 -44.51 18.97
N ALA A 42 -24.17 -44.92 18.00
CA ALA A 42 -25.37 -44.21 17.56
C ALA A 42 -26.59 -44.78 18.32
N PRO A 43 -27.72 -44.04 18.40
CA PRO A 43 -28.69 -44.11 17.30
C PRO A 43 -29.33 -42.74 16.91
N LYS A 44 -29.84 -42.71 15.67
CA LYS A 44 -30.52 -41.64 14.91
C LYS A 44 -31.92 -41.28 15.47
N PRO A 45 -32.76 -40.43 14.81
CA PRO A 45 -32.54 -39.25 13.94
C PRO A 45 -33.35 -38.01 14.42
N ALA A 46 -32.88 -36.80 14.16
CA ALA A 46 -33.76 -35.63 14.09
C ALA A 46 -33.27 -34.72 12.97
N SER A 47 -34.14 -34.62 11.96
CA SER A 47 -34.12 -33.67 10.87
C SER A 47 -34.00 -32.24 11.38
N ASP A 48 -32.92 -31.55 11.00
CA ASP A 48 -32.95 -30.11 10.77
C ASP A 48 -31.92 -29.77 9.69
N GLN A 49 -32.44 -29.55 8.48
CA GLN A 49 -31.69 -28.93 7.40
C GLN A 49 -31.51 -27.45 7.73
N ALA A 50 -30.46 -27.09 8.47
CA ALA A 50 -29.89 -25.76 8.39
C ALA A 50 -29.05 -25.69 7.11
N ALA A 51 -29.64 -25.13 6.05
CA ALA A 51 -28.97 -24.84 4.80
C ALA A 51 -27.67 -24.04 5.04
N PRO A 52 -26.56 -24.36 4.35
CA PRO A 52 -25.31 -23.63 4.54
C PRO A 52 -25.44 -22.24 3.93
N LEU A 53 -25.13 -21.20 4.70
CA LEU A 53 -25.01 -19.79 4.29
C LEU A 53 -23.83 -19.52 3.32
N THR A 54 -23.37 -20.51 2.56
CA THR A 54 -22.12 -20.45 1.78
C THR A 54 -22.28 -20.00 0.33
N ALA A 55 -23.48 -19.69 -0.14
CA ALA A 55 -23.71 -19.37 -1.56
C ALA A 55 -23.29 -17.94 -1.98
N ASN A 56 -23.33 -16.95 -1.07
CA ASN A 56 -23.14 -15.53 -1.46
C ASN A 56 -21.67 -15.08 -1.50
N LYS A 57 -20.78 -15.73 -0.75
CA LYS A 57 -19.35 -15.31 -0.69
C LYS A 57 -18.61 -15.53 -2.01
N ALA A 58 -18.97 -16.56 -2.78
CA ALA A 58 -18.31 -16.90 -4.03
C ALA A 58 -18.69 -15.94 -5.19
N SER A 59 -19.95 -15.53 -5.28
CA SER A 59 -20.41 -14.53 -6.25
C SER A 59 -19.88 -13.13 -5.94
N ASP A 60 -19.79 -12.79 -4.65
CA ASP A 60 -19.24 -11.50 -4.21
C ASP A 60 -17.73 -11.42 -4.51
N GLN A 61 -16.99 -12.51 -4.31
CA GLN A 61 -15.57 -12.52 -4.60
C GLN A 61 -15.28 -12.44 -6.11
N THR A 62 -16.07 -13.14 -6.93
CA THR A 62 -15.94 -13.11 -8.40
C THR A 62 -16.20 -11.70 -8.97
N SER A 63 -17.18 -10.98 -8.43
CA SER A 63 -17.47 -9.61 -8.87
C SER A 63 -16.43 -8.59 -8.39
N LEU A 64 -15.85 -8.79 -7.20
CA LEU A 64 -14.75 -7.96 -6.72
C LEU A 64 -13.50 -8.15 -7.59
N GLU A 65 -13.14 -9.38 -7.93
CA GLU A 65 -11.99 -9.74 -8.76
C GLU A 65 -12.13 -9.22 -10.19
N ALA A 66 -13.33 -9.31 -10.78
CA ALA A 66 -13.62 -8.73 -12.09
C ALA A 66 -13.42 -7.21 -12.11
N ALA A 67 -13.85 -6.51 -11.06
CA ALA A 67 -13.66 -5.07 -10.96
C ALA A 67 -12.20 -4.67 -10.66
N ALA A 68 -11.42 -5.49 -9.94
CA ALA A 68 -9.97 -5.28 -9.83
C ALA A 68 -9.25 -5.46 -11.19
N ALA A 69 -9.66 -6.47 -11.96
CA ALA A 69 -9.16 -6.68 -13.32
C ALA A 69 -9.54 -5.51 -14.27
N ALA A 70 -10.70 -4.89 -14.08
CA ALA A 70 -11.08 -3.68 -14.82
C ALA A 70 -10.17 -2.50 -14.49
N GLU A 71 -9.82 -2.29 -13.21
CA GLU A 71 -8.89 -1.22 -12.81
C GLU A 71 -7.48 -1.43 -13.37
N ALA A 72 -7.04 -2.68 -13.53
CA ALA A 72 -5.75 -3.00 -14.14
C ALA A 72 -5.64 -2.60 -15.62
N LYS A 73 -6.79 -2.42 -16.30
CA LYS A 73 -6.90 -1.97 -17.70
C LYS A 73 -6.93 -0.45 -17.86
N LEU A 74 -7.11 0.30 -16.77
CA LEU A 74 -7.06 1.76 -16.83
C LEU A 74 -5.68 2.24 -17.32
N GLY A 75 -5.70 3.41 -17.95
CA GLY A 75 -4.48 4.13 -18.30
C GLY A 75 -3.67 4.51 -17.06
N GLN A 76 -2.39 4.78 -17.27
CA GLN A 76 -1.52 5.23 -16.19
C GLN A 76 -1.96 6.60 -15.67
N CYS A 77 -1.85 6.83 -14.35
CA CYS A 77 -1.88 8.19 -13.83
C CYS A 77 -0.60 8.92 -14.27
N ARG A 78 -0.80 10.09 -14.89
CA ARG A 78 0.26 10.86 -15.56
C ARG A 78 0.25 12.32 -15.14
N SER A 79 -0.34 12.62 -13.99
CA SER A 79 -0.31 13.91 -13.32
C SER A 79 -0.75 13.73 -11.87
N ALA A 80 -0.64 14.77 -11.06
CA ALA A 80 -1.30 14.81 -9.77
C ALA A 80 -2.08 16.12 -9.65
N ARG A 81 -3.20 16.08 -8.94
CA ARG A 81 -3.98 17.28 -8.66
C ARG A 81 -4.48 17.32 -7.23
N LEU A 82 -4.77 18.53 -6.76
CA LEU A 82 -5.39 18.75 -5.48
C LEU A 82 -6.91 18.67 -5.63
N ILE A 83 -7.51 17.57 -5.17
CA ILE A 83 -8.97 17.38 -5.17
C ILE A 83 -9.56 18.17 -4.00
N PRO A 84 -10.45 19.15 -4.24
CA PRO A 84 -10.99 19.98 -3.17
C PRO A 84 -11.89 19.16 -2.25
N VAL A 85 -11.65 19.27 -0.94
CA VAL A 85 -12.56 18.80 0.12
C VAL A 85 -13.48 19.94 0.56
N ASN A 86 -12.93 21.15 0.62
CA ASN A 86 -13.67 22.38 0.83
C ASN A 86 -12.88 23.55 0.19
N LYS A 87 -13.27 24.81 0.50
CA LYS A 87 -12.64 26.01 -0.07
C LYS A 87 -11.14 26.13 0.19
N THR A 88 -10.62 25.55 1.27
CA THR A 88 -9.22 25.75 1.70
C THR A 88 -8.42 24.46 1.82
N TRP A 89 -9.09 23.30 1.83
CA TRP A 89 -8.46 22.00 1.97
C TRP A 89 -8.69 21.13 0.73
N GLY A 90 -7.66 20.38 0.36
CA GLY A 90 -7.78 19.36 -0.66
C GLY A 90 -6.83 18.19 -0.44
N ILE A 91 -6.97 17.19 -1.30
CA ILE A 91 -6.20 15.96 -1.25
C ILE A 91 -5.34 15.88 -2.50
N PRO A 92 -4.01 15.81 -2.38
CA PRO A 92 -3.15 15.61 -3.54
C PRO A 92 -3.29 14.15 -3.99
N MET A 93 -3.86 13.93 -5.17
CA MET A 93 -4.09 12.59 -5.73
C MET A 93 -3.41 12.43 -7.09
N PRO A 94 -2.88 11.23 -7.39
CA PRO A 94 -2.58 10.81 -8.75
C PRO A 94 -3.80 10.95 -9.65
N SER A 95 -3.58 11.36 -10.90
CA SER A 95 -4.65 11.71 -11.81
C SER A 95 -4.29 11.54 -13.29
N VAL A 96 -5.32 11.57 -14.14
CA VAL A 96 -5.17 11.57 -15.60
C VAL A 96 -4.54 12.89 -16.05
N ASN A 97 -3.59 12.84 -16.99
CA ASN A 97 -2.96 14.03 -17.57
C ASN A 97 -3.99 14.86 -18.36
N GLY A 98 -3.96 16.19 -18.20
CA GLY A 98 -4.82 17.11 -18.95
C GLY A 98 -6.33 16.96 -18.71
N SER A 99 -6.73 16.29 -17.64
CA SER A 99 -8.15 16.03 -17.31
C SER A 99 -8.46 16.47 -15.86
N ASN A 100 -9.72 16.35 -15.45
CA ASN A 100 -10.19 16.42 -14.06
C ASN A 100 -10.50 15.03 -13.46
N SER A 101 -10.34 13.95 -14.23
CA SER A 101 -10.56 12.57 -13.76
C SER A 101 -9.37 12.02 -12.97
N THR A 102 -9.65 11.34 -11.86
CA THR A 102 -8.67 10.56 -11.09
C THR A 102 -8.73 9.06 -11.44
N ASP A 103 -9.50 8.69 -12.47
CA ASP A 103 -9.73 7.30 -12.88
C ASP A 103 -8.62 6.81 -13.79
N CYS A 104 -7.49 6.55 -13.14
CA CYS A 104 -6.27 6.00 -13.70
C CYS A 104 -5.65 5.04 -12.68
N ASN A 105 -4.64 4.29 -13.10
CA ASN A 105 -3.90 3.41 -12.19
C ASN A 105 -2.41 3.73 -12.11
N LEU A 106 -1.80 3.26 -11.03
CA LEU A 106 -0.35 3.10 -10.89
C LEU A 106 -0.09 1.65 -10.45
N LYS A 107 0.87 0.98 -11.09
CA LYS A 107 1.20 -0.43 -10.79
C LYS A 107 2.67 -0.72 -11.00
N TYR A 108 3.09 -1.90 -10.57
CA TYR A 108 4.46 -2.36 -10.69
C TYR A 108 4.99 -2.24 -12.13
N GLY A 109 6.17 -1.64 -12.26
CA GLY A 109 6.84 -1.39 -13.53
C GLY A 109 6.72 0.05 -14.04
N ASP A 110 5.91 0.91 -13.41
CA ASP A 110 5.84 2.33 -13.76
C ASP A 110 7.12 3.04 -13.26
N ASN A 111 8.03 3.37 -14.18
CA ASN A 111 9.34 3.96 -13.87
C ASN A 111 9.79 5.07 -14.85
N PRO A 112 9.36 6.32 -14.63
CA PRO A 112 8.02 6.66 -14.15
C PRO A 112 6.97 6.40 -15.23
N HIS A 113 7.34 6.20 -16.49
CA HIS A 113 6.40 6.00 -17.60
C HIS A 113 6.02 4.53 -17.79
N ARG A 114 4.76 4.27 -18.13
CA ARG A 114 4.28 2.99 -18.64
C ARG A 114 4.45 2.97 -20.16
N GLY A 115 5.25 2.03 -20.66
CA GLY A 115 5.46 1.88 -22.10
C GLY A 115 6.26 3.04 -22.71
N SER A 116 6.01 3.35 -23.98
CA SER A 116 6.79 4.32 -24.75
C SER A 116 6.29 5.76 -24.68
N ASP A 117 5.04 5.99 -24.25
CA ASP A 117 4.46 7.35 -24.18
C ASP A 117 5.16 8.19 -23.10
N ARG A 118 5.62 9.39 -23.45
CA ARG A 118 6.34 10.33 -22.57
C ARG A 118 5.57 11.62 -22.24
N THR A 119 4.25 11.61 -22.41
CA THR A 119 3.39 12.75 -22.05
C THR A 119 3.15 12.90 -20.54
N GLY A 120 2.81 14.11 -20.11
CA GLY A 120 2.44 14.40 -18.71
C GLY A 120 3.60 14.24 -17.72
N ASP A 121 3.24 14.06 -16.46
CA ASP A 121 4.14 13.93 -15.31
C ASP A 121 3.74 12.72 -14.43
N PRO A 122 4.04 11.48 -14.88
CA PRO A 122 3.77 10.29 -14.09
C PRO A 122 4.68 10.17 -12.86
N GLU A 123 5.86 10.80 -12.87
CA GLU A 123 6.76 10.80 -11.72
C GLU A 123 6.09 11.45 -10.51
N THR A 124 5.55 12.66 -10.69
CA THR A 124 4.80 13.36 -9.64
C THR A 124 3.60 12.55 -9.16
N SER A 125 2.92 11.83 -10.06
CA SER A 125 1.81 10.93 -9.70
C SER A 125 2.24 9.88 -8.69
N ILE A 126 3.38 9.23 -8.95
CA ILE A 126 3.91 8.17 -8.08
C ILE A 126 4.46 8.77 -6.78
N GLN A 127 5.16 9.90 -6.84
CA GLN A 127 5.69 10.57 -5.65
C GLN A 127 4.58 11.04 -4.70
N VAL A 128 3.46 11.55 -5.22
CA VAL A 128 2.30 11.95 -4.41
C VAL A 128 1.73 10.75 -3.65
N LEU A 129 1.60 9.60 -4.32
CA LEU A 129 1.19 8.36 -3.66
C LEU A 129 2.21 7.95 -2.57
N GLN A 130 3.50 7.92 -2.87
CA GLN A 130 4.56 7.54 -1.92
C GLN A 130 4.58 8.44 -0.67
N ARG A 131 4.44 9.77 -0.85
CA ARG A 131 4.34 10.73 0.27
C ARG A 131 3.12 10.45 1.15
N ASN A 132 1.98 10.15 0.53
CA ASN A 132 0.76 9.83 1.27
C ASN A 132 0.90 8.51 2.04
N LEU A 133 1.47 7.48 1.41
CA LEU A 133 1.73 6.19 2.06
C LEU A 133 2.64 6.34 3.28
N ASN A 134 3.75 7.07 3.15
CA ASN A 134 4.64 7.34 4.27
C ASN A 134 3.96 8.12 5.39
N SER A 135 3.17 9.14 5.05
CA SER A 135 2.54 10.01 6.06
C SER A 135 1.41 9.32 6.80
N CYS A 136 0.53 8.58 6.10
CA CYS A 136 -0.70 8.03 6.68
C CYS A 136 -0.55 6.61 7.19
N TYR A 137 0.47 5.89 6.75
CA TYR A 137 0.69 4.49 7.12
C TYR A 137 2.04 4.26 7.79
N GLY A 138 2.84 5.31 8.02
CA GLY A 138 4.12 5.21 8.73
C GLY A 138 5.17 4.40 7.98
N THR A 139 5.03 4.28 6.66
CA THR A 139 6.00 3.55 5.83
C THR A 139 7.24 4.39 5.56
N LYS A 140 8.31 3.74 5.09
CA LYS A 140 9.60 4.37 4.80
C LYS A 140 9.99 4.16 3.33
N LEU A 141 9.05 4.42 2.42
CA LEU A 141 9.33 4.38 0.99
C LEU A 141 10.27 5.52 0.60
N ALA A 142 11.17 5.25 -0.35
CA ALA A 142 11.78 6.32 -1.11
C ALA A 142 10.68 7.06 -1.89
N ILE A 143 10.80 8.38 -1.98
CA ILE A 143 9.92 9.21 -2.81
C ILE A 143 10.68 9.45 -4.12
N ASP A 144 10.85 8.39 -4.88
CA ASP A 144 11.68 8.31 -6.08
C ASP A 144 10.86 8.39 -7.38
N GLY A 145 9.53 8.41 -7.27
CA GLY A 145 8.66 8.41 -8.45
C GLY A 145 8.65 7.07 -9.19
N ILE A 146 9.13 5.99 -8.57
CA ILE A 146 9.16 4.65 -9.14
C ILE A 146 8.15 3.75 -8.44
N TYR A 147 7.24 3.17 -9.22
CA TYR A 147 6.35 2.12 -8.71
C TYR A 147 7.07 0.76 -8.73
N GLY A 148 8.08 0.66 -7.88
CA GLY A 148 8.90 -0.54 -7.71
C GLY A 148 8.26 -1.56 -6.76
N LYS A 149 9.05 -2.60 -6.42
CA LYS A 149 8.62 -3.70 -5.55
C LYS A 149 8.18 -3.19 -4.16
N ASN A 150 8.89 -2.20 -3.62
CA ASN A 150 8.58 -1.61 -2.31
C ASN A 150 7.24 -0.86 -2.34
N THR A 151 7.03 0.00 -3.34
CA THR A 151 5.77 0.74 -3.52
C THR A 151 4.59 -0.23 -3.67
N ARG A 152 4.73 -1.26 -4.52
CA ARG A 152 3.71 -2.31 -4.66
C ARG A 152 3.42 -3.01 -3.34
N GLY A 153 4.45 -3.43 -2.61
CA GLY A 153 4.30 -4.12 -1.33
C GLY A 153 3.55 -3.29 -0.28
N VAL A 154 3.82 -1.99 -0.21
CA VAL A 154 3.10 -1.07 0.67
C VAL A 154 1.64 -0.90 0.23
N VAL A 155 1.38 -0.75 -1.07
CA VAL A 155 -0.01 -0.66 -1.57
C VAL A 155 -0.78 -1.93 -1.24
N THR A 156 -0.19 -3.12 -1.43
CA THR A 156 -0.80 -4.40 -1.01
C THR A 156 -1.10 -4.43 0.49
N MET A 157 -0.19 -3.92 1.33
CA MET A 157 -0.44 -3.82 2.79
C MET A 157 -1.63 -2.90 3.09
N VAL A 158 -1.72 -1.74 2.44
CA VAL A 158 -2.83 -0.79 2.61
C VAL A 158 -4.16 -1.42 2.19
N GLN A 159 -4.18 -2.12 1.05
CA GLN A 159 -5.35 -2.82 0.56
C GLN A 159 -5.85 -3.88 1.54
N ARG A 160 -4.94 -4.68 2.11
CA ARG A 160 -5.27 -5.66 3.16
C ARG A 160 -5.82 -4.98 4.42
N LYS A 161 -5.19 -3.88 4.84
CA LYS A 161 -5.62 -3.11 6.03
C LYS A 161 -7.06 -2.61 5.88
N HIS A 162 -7.44 -2.22 4.67
CA HIS A 162 -8.78 -1.73 4.34
C HIS A 162 -9.72 -2.80 3.78
N LYS A 163 -9.35 -4.08 3.86
CA LYS A 163 -10.18 -5.23 3.48
C LYS A 163 -10.69 -5.18 2.04
N ILE A 164 -9.90 -4.62 1.12
CA ILE A 164 -10.14 -4.68 -0.32
C ILE A 164 -9.18 -5.68 -0.98
N ILE A 165 -9.38 -5.94 -2.27
CA ILE A 165 -8.49 -6.84 -3.03
C ILE A 165 -7.07 -6.30 -2.99
N ALA A 166 -6.15 -7.17 -2.58
CA ALA A 166 -4.75 -6.85 -2.36
C ALA A 166 -3.88 -7.19 -3.59
N ASP A 167 -4.21 -6.60 -4.74
CA ASP A 167 -3.52 -6.82 -6.02
C ASP A 167 -2.20 -6.04 -6.16
N GLY A 168 -1.98 -5.02 -5.32
CA GLY A 168 -0.85 -4.10 -5.39
C GLY A 168 -0.97 -3.08 -6.52
N ILE A 169 -2.18 -2.80 -6.99
CA ILE A 169 -2.51 -1.75 -7.96
C ILE A 169 -3.15 -0.58 -7.21
N TYR A 170 -2.59 0.60 -7.39
CA TYR A 170 -3.30 1.82 -7.02
C TYR A 170 -4.29 2.14 -8.15
N GLY A 171 -5.59 1.98 -7.89
CA GLY A 171 -6.69 2.34 -8.79
C GLY A 171 -7.85 2.96 -8.00
N PRO A 172 -9.00 3.26 -8.65
CA PRO A 172 -10.16 3.87 -8.01
C PRO A 172 -10.58 3.24 -6.67
N LYS A 173 -10.64 1.91 -6.56
CA LYS A 173 -10.95 1.22 -5.30
C LYS A 173 -9.92 1.49 -4.21
N THR A 174 -8.64 1.38 -4.53
CA THR A 174 -7.55 1.67 -3.59
C THR A 174 -7.59 3.13 -3.16
N ARG A 175 -7.80 4.05 -4.11
CA ARG A 175 -7.92 5.50 -3.89
C ARG A 175 -9.04 5.83 -2.91
N SER A 176 -10.23 5.27 -3.11
CA SER A 176 -11.41 5.52 -2.27
C SER A 176 -11.33 4.86 -0.89
N ALA A 177 -10.66 3.71 -0.77
CA ALA A 177 -10.56 3.01 0.52
C ALA A 177 -9.44 3.57 1.42
N MET A 178 -8.39 4.18 0.84
CA MET A 178 -7.21 4.56 1.59
C MET A 178 -7.36 5.89 2.34
N ASN A 179 -6.57 6.05 3.40
CA ASN A 179 -6.46 7.31 4.12
C ASN A 179 -5.56 8.28 3.36
N TRP A 180 -5.93 9.54 3.39
CA TRP A 180 -5.26 10.66 2.76
C TRP A 180 -4.86 11.71 3.78
N ARG A 181 -3.70 12.32 3.55
CA ARG A 181 -3.27 13.52 4.24
C ARG A 181 -3.71 14.74 3.44
N LEU A 182 -4.45 15.64 4.06
CA LEU A 182 -4.98 16.81 3.40
C LEU A 182 -3.93 17.94 3.39
N TYR A 183 -3.98 18.75 2.35
CA TYR A 183 -3.17 19.95 2.19
C TYR A 183 -4.07 21.19 2.23
N SER A 184 -3.70 22.16 3.07
CA SER A 184 -4.37 23.45 3.16
C SER A 184 -3.70 24.44 2.23
N THR A 185 -4.44 24.97 1.25
CA THR A 185 -3.95 26.02 0.35
C THR A 185 -3.85 27.37 1.05
N SER A 186 -4.74 27.63 2.00
CA SER A 186 -4.77 28.89 2.78
C SER A 186 -3.56 29.03 3.70
N THR A 187 -3.18 27.95 4.41
CA THR A 187 -2.06 28.00 5.37
C THR A 187 -0.78 27.35 4.85
N ARG A 188 -0.81 26.80 3.62
CA ARG A 188 0.31 26.07 2.99
C ARG A 188 0.88 24.96 3.88
N SER A 189 -0.01 24.28 4.60
CA SER A 189 0.34 23.29 5.61
C SER A 189 -0.40 21.97 5.40
N TRP A 190 0.18 20.89 5.90
CA TRP A 190 -0.45 19.57 5.88
C TRP A 190 -1.28 19.32 7.13
N SER A 191 -2.35 18.54 7.01
CA SER A 191 -3.13 18.08 8.15
C SER A 191 -2.26 17.27 9.11
N LYS A 192 -2.60 17.34 10.40
CA LYS A 192 -1.96 16.55 11.47
C LYS A 192 -2.39 15.09 11.44
N THR A 193 -3.60 14.82 10.97
CA THR A 193 -4.20 13.50 10.86
C THR A 193 -4.45 13.12 9.40
N CYS A 194 -4.60 11.83 9.16
CA CYS A 194 -5.11 11.31 7.89
C CYS A 194 -6.53 10.80 8.05
N SER A 195 -7.34 10.92 7.00
CA SER A 195 -8.74 10.47 6.97
C SER A 195 -9.07 9.87 5.60
N SER A 196 -10.17 9.13 5.49
CA SER A 196 -10.75 8.72 4.21
C SER A 196 -11.94 9.64 3.90
N PRO A 197 -11.71 10.80 3.25
CA PRO A 197 -12.77 11.76 2.93
C PRO A 197 -13.55 11.39 1.65
N LEU A 198 -13.20 10.27 1.00
CA LEU A 198 -13.80 9.78 -0.24
C LEU A 198 -14.87 8.71 0.00
#